data_AF-A0A8H2PT56-F1
#
_entry.id   AF-A0A8H2PT56-F1
#
_cell.length_a   1.000
_cell.length_b   1.000
_cell.length_c   1.000
_cell.angle_alpha   90.00
_cell.angle_beta   90.00
_cell.angle_gamma   90.00
#
_symmetry.space_group_name_H-M   'P 1'
#
loop_
_entity.id
_entity.type
_entity.pdbx_description
1 polymer ?
#
loop_
_entity_poly.entity_id
_entity_poly.type
_entity_poly.pdbx_seq_one_letter_code
_entity_poly.pdbx_strand_id
1 'polypeptide(L)' 'MSMSAESPVDELMSRLNLIEDQPLELRAVAFTQIHDELQQQLDGKDSFPRHG' A
#
# COMPACT_ATOMS: atom_id res chain seq x y z
N MET A 1 -24.31 -2.20 12.94
CA MET A 1 -23.17 -1.31 12.63
C MET A 1 -22.55 -1.84 11.37
N SER A 2 -22.86 -1.25 10.22
CA SER A 2 -22.18 -1.60 8.99
C SER A 2 -20.76 -1.05 9.13
N MET A 3 -19.79 -1.92 9.36
CA MET A 3 -18.39 -1.59 9.09
C MET A 3 -18.36 -1.23 7.60
N SER A 4 -18.32 0.07 7.31
CA SER A 4 -17.94 0.55 5.98
C SER A 4 -16.66 -0.20 5.65
N ALA A 5 -16.65 -1.01 4.60
CA ALA A 5 -15.39 -1.57 4.12
C ALA A 5 -14.46 -0.37 3.92
N GLU A 6 -13.39 -0.30 4.71
CA GLU A 6 -12.39 0.76 4.57
C GLU A 6 -11.98 0.77 3.10
N SER A 7 -11.99 1.94 2.48
CA SER A 7 -11.55 2.00 1.10
C SER A 7 -10.08 1.56 1.07
N PRO A 8 -9.57 1.01 -0.05
CA PRO A 8 -8.15 0.66 -0.16
C PRO A 8 -7.22 1.83 0.17
N VAL A 9 -7.71 3.07 0.01
CA VAL A 9 -7.01 4.29 0.41
C VAL A 9 -6.98 4.45 1.93
N ASP A 10 -8.09 4.20 2.63
CA ASP A 10 -8.16 4.27 4.10
C ASP A 10 -7.25 3.22 4.75
N GLU A 11 -7.19 2.01 4.20
CA GLU A 11 -6.28 0.96 4.65
C GLU A 11 -4.80 1.36 4.45
N LEU A 12 -4.47 1.96 3.29
CA LEU A 12 -3.12 2.47 3.03
C LEU A 12 -2.76 3.61 4.00
N MET A 13 -3.66 4.56 4.23
CA MET A 13 -3.44 5.67 5.16
C MET A 13 -3.21 5.17 6.59
N SER A 14 -3.99 4.17 7.03
CA SER A 14 -3.78 3.52 8.33
C SER A 14 -2.39 2.86 8.42
N ARG A 15 -1.93 2.18 7.36
CA ARG A 15 -0.58 1.58 7.31
C ARG A 15 0.53 2.64 7.34
N LEU A 16 0.37 3.75 6.64
CA LEU A 16 1.35 4.84 6.63
C LEU A 16 1.46 5.50 8.01
N ASN A 17 0.34 5.78 8.67
CA ASN A 17 0.32 6.33 10.03
C ASN A 17 1.06 5.41 11.02
N LEU A 18 0.87 4.09 10.91
CA LEU A 18 1.59 3.13 11.75
C LEU A 18 3.12 3.16 11.53
N ILE A 19 3.59 3.46 10.31
CA ILE A 19 5.02 3.63 10.03
C ILE A 19 5.55 4.92 10.66
N GLU A 20 4.77 5.99 10.63
CA GLU A 20 5.16 7.25 11.25
C GLU A 20 5.30 7.17 12.78
N ASP A 21 4.68 6.18 13.41
CA ASP A 21 4.86 5.92 14.85
C ASP A 21 6.13 5.11 15.17
N GLN A 22 6.83 4.58 14.16
CA GLN A 22 8.05 3.79 14.36
C GLN A 22 9.29 4.66 14.60
N PRO A 23 10.35 4.09 15.22
CA PRO A 23 11.68 4.70 15.27
C PRO A 23 12.20 5.07 13.87
N LEU A 24 12.93 6.18 13.78
CA LEU A 24 13.37 6.76 12.52
C LEU A 24 14.15 5.76 11.64
N GLU A 25 14.96 4.92 12.28
CA GLU A 25 15.82 3.92 11.64
C GLU A 25 15.01 2.84 10.90
N LEU A 26 13.77 2.59 11.31
CA LEU A 26 12.90 1.56 10.74
C LEU A 26 11.98 2.09 9.65
N ARG A 27 11.67 3.40 9.66
CA ARG A 27 10.70 3.99 8.72
C ARG A 27 11.10 3.82 7.27
N ALA A 28 12.37 4.06 6.95
CA ALA A 28 12.87 3.96 5.59
C ALA A 28 12.62 2.56 5.00
N VAL A 29 12.93 1.50 5.77
CA VAL A 29 12.70 0.12 5.36
C VAL A 29 11.22 -0.18 5.17
N ALA A 30 10.38 0.26 6.11
CA ALA A 30 8.93 0.04 6.03
C ALA A 30 8.28 0.78 4.85
N PHE A 31 8.70 2.01 4.56
CA PHE A 31 8.22 2.75 3.40
C PHE A 31 8.67 2.11 2.08
N THR A 32 9.91 1.61 1.99
CA THR A 32 10.36 0.87 0.81
C THR A 32 9.52 -0.38 0.56
N GLN A 33 9.16 -1.13 1.61
CA GLN A 33 8.31 -2.32 1.47
C GLN A 33 6.92 -1.98 0.92
N ILE A 34 6.28 -0.92 1.43
CA ILE A 34 4.97 -0.48 0.91
C ILE A 34 5.10 0.01 -0.54
N HIS A 35 6.14 0.76 -0.85
CA HIS A 35 6.39 1.22 -2.21
C HIS A 35 6.54 0.04 -3.19
N ASP A 36 7.34 -0.96 -2.84
CA ASP A 36 7.55 -2.15 -3.68
C ASP A 36 6.26 -2.95 -3.87
N GLU A 37 5.43 -3.09 -2.84
CA GLU A 37 4.11 -3.72 -2.92
C GLU A 37 3.19 -2.97 -3.90
N LEU A 38 3.10 -1.64 -3.78
CA LEU A 38 2.27 -0.81 -4.64
C LEU A 38 2.78 -0.84 -6.09
N GLN A 39 4.09 -0.81 -6.29
CA GLN A 39 4.69 -0.89 -7.62
C GLN A 39 4.37 -2.24 -8.28
N GLN A 40 4.48 -3.35 -7.55
CA GLN A 40 4.10 -4.67 -8.07
C GLN A 40 2.62 -4.74 -8.44
N GLN A 41 1.73 -4.10 -7.68
CA GLN A 41 0.31 -4.04 -8.01
C GLN A 41 0.05 -3.25 -9.29
N LEU A 42 0.78 -2.16 -9.52
CA LEU A 42 0.69 -1.38 -10.75
C LEU A 42 1.21 -2.17 -11.95
N ASP A 43 2.40 -2.77 -11.83
CA ASP A 43 3.01 -3.58 -12.90
C ASP A 43 2.16 -4.82 -13.23
N GLY A 44 1.57 -5.46 -12.22
CA GLY A 44 0.66 -6.59 -12.39
C GLY A 44 -0.68 -6.19 -13.02
N LYS A 45 -1.14 -4.95 -12.82
CA LYS A 45 -2.35 -4.40 -13.43
C LYS A 45 -2.11 -3.91 -14.87
N ASP A 46 -0.89 -3.50 -15.21
CA ASP A 46 -0.52 -3.20 -16.60
C ASP A 46 -0.28 -4.48 -17.44
N SER A 47 -0.22 -5.64 -16.78
CA SER A 47 -0.07 -6.95 -17.41
C SER A 47 -1.38 -7.60 -17.85
N PHE A 48 -2.54 -6.92 -17.73
CA PHE A 48 -3.78 -7.44 -18.31
C PHE A 48 -3.59 -7.57 -19.84
N PRO A 49 -3.74 -8.78 -20.42
CA PRO A 49 -3.56 -8.97 -21.84
C PRO A 49 -4.63 -8.13 -22.55
N ARG A 50 -4.18 -7.13 -23.29
CA ARG A 50 -4.99 -6.40 -24.25
C ARG A 50 -5.49 -7.45 -25.25
N HIS A 51 -6.72 -7.91 -25.05
CA HIS A 51 -7.36 -8.88 -25.92
C HIS A 51 -7.42 -8.26 -27.31
N GLY A 52 -6.73 -8.90 -28.27
CA GLY A 52 -6.81 -8.56 -29.69
C GLY A 52 -8.11 -9.02 -30.30
#